data_AF-A0A1M7YN13-F1
#
_entry.id   AF-A0A1M7YN13-F1
#
_cell.length_a   1.000
_cell.length_b   1.000
_cell.length_c   1.000
_cell.angle_alpha   90.00
_cell.angle_beta   90.00
_cell.angle_gamma   90.00
#
_symmetry.space_group_name_H-M   'P 1'
#
loop_
_entity.id
_entity.type
_entity.pdbx_description
1 polymer ?
#
loop_
_entity_poly.entity_id
_entity_poly.type
_entity_poly.pdbx_seq_one_letter_code
_entity_poly.pdbx_strand_id
1 'polypeptide(L)' 'MPDKKYNQKHLTMTERIWIEKGLNDGETFASIARRIEKHPTTIAKEVKRNRYFPPLKDR' A
#
# COMPACT_ATOMS: atom_id res chain seq x y z
N MET A 1 -12.21 -12.35 -20.85
CA MET A 1 -11.65 -11.88 -19.57
C MET A 1 -11.68 -10.36 -19.60
N PRO A 2 -12.28 -9.65 -18.64
CA PRO A 2 -12.38 -8.19 -18.73
C PRO A 2 -10.99 -7.58 -18.59
N ASP A 3 -10.58 -6.77 -19.58
CA ASP A 3 -9.36 -5.99 -19.56
C ASP A 3 -9.30 -5.13 -18.28
N LYS A 4 -8.37 -5.47 -17.39
CA LYS A 4 -8.04 -4.61 -16.25
C LYS A 4 -7.45 -3.31 -16.79
N LYS A 5 -8.29 -2.28 -16.94
CA LYS A 5 -7.85 -0.89 -17.14
C LYS A 5 -7.05 -0.46 -15.91
N TYR A 6 -5.74 -0.65 -15.94
CA TYR A 6 -4.84 -0.06 -14.96
C TYR A 6 -4.79 1.45 -15.23
N ASN A 7 -5.59 2.21 -14.48
CA ASN A 7 -5.44 3.66 -14.45
C ASN A 7 -4.04 3.95 -13.88
N GLN A 8 -3.13 4.50 -14.68
CA GLN A 8 -1.73 4.77 -14.31
C GLN A 8 -1.60 5.94 -13.31
N LYS A 9 -2.54 6.05 -12.36
CA LYS A 9 -2.53 7.07 -11.31
C LYS A 9 -1.69 6.58 -10.13
N HIS A 10 -0.54 7.22 -9.95
CA HIS A 10 0.32 7.04 -8.79
C HIS A 10 -0.41 7.39 -7.48
N LEU A 11 0.10 6.87 -6.35
CA LEU A 11 -0.37 7.25 -5.02
C LEU A 11 0.05 8.69 -4.71
N THR A 12 -0.90 9.51 -4.27
CA THR A 12 -0.67 10.84 -3.73
C THR A 12 -0.07 10.76 -2.32
N MET A 13 0.51 11.86 -1.83
CA MET A 13 1.06 11.91 -0.48
C MET A 13 0.00 11.61 0.59
N THR A 14 -1.21 12.15 0.43
CA THR A 14 -2.34 11.91 1.34
C THR A 14 -2.74 10.44 1.38
N GLU A 15 -2.78 9.76 0.22
CA GLU A 15 -3.08 8.33 0.16
C GLU A 15 -2.00 7.49 0.87
N ARG A 16 -0.73 7.90 0.81
CA ARG A 16 0.36 7.24 1.55
C ARG A 16 0.21 7.40 3.06
N ILE A 17 -0.18 8.59 3.53
CA ILE A 17 -0.47 8.84 4.96
C ILE A 17 -1.65 7.96 5.43
N TRP A 18 -2.69 7.79 4.60
CA TRP A 18 -3.79 6.89 4.93
C TRP A 18 -3.37 5.43 5.00
N ILE A 19 -2.48 4.99 4.11
CA ILE A 19 -1.90 3.66 4.16
C ILE A 19 -1.12 3.48 5.47
N GLU A 20 -0.24 4.42 5.80
CA GLU A 20 0.56 4.36 7.03
C GLU A 20 -0.31 4.28 8.29
N LYS A 21 -1.30 5.16 8.42
CA LYS A 21 -2.25 5.14 9.55
C LYS A 21 -3.03 3.83 9.61
N GLY A 22 -3.61 3.39 8.50
CA GLY A 22 -4.39 2.15 8.47
C GLY A 22 -3.56 0.92 8.85
N LEU A 23 -2.28 0.87 8.46
CA LEU A 23 -1.38 -0.21 8.87
C LEU A 23 -1.06 -0.15 10.36
N ASN A 24 -0.85 1.05 10.92
CA ASN A 24 -0.62 1.24 12.34
C ASN A 24 -1.85 0.87 13.19
N ASP A 25 -3.04 1.11 12.65
CA ASP A 25 -4.33 0.75 13.27
C ASP A 25 -4.69 -0.75 13.08
N GLY A 26 -3.83 -1.52 12.40
CA GLY A 26 -4.03 -2.95 12.15
C GLY A 26 -5.08 -3.27 11.08
N GLU A 27 -5.46 -2.30 10.25
CA GLU A 27 -6.40 -2.52 9.15
C GLU A 27 -5.82 -3.43 8.05
N THR A 28 -6.69 -4.21 7.42
CA THR A 28 -6.32 -5.02 6.26
C THR A 28 -6.11 -4.14 5.02
N PHE A 29 -5.25 -4.58 4.10
CA PHE A 29 -5.04 -3.86 2.83
C PHE A 29 -6.35 -3.65 2.04
N ALA A 30 -7.32 -4.56 2.16
CA ALA A 30 -8.61 -4.42 1.50
C ALA A 30 -9.46 -3.29 2.09
N SER A 31 -9.44 -3.10 3.40
CA SER A 31 -10.15 -2.00 4.07
C SER A 31 -9.54 -0.64 3.68
N ILE A 32 -8.22 -0.52 3.77
CA ILE A 32 -7.51 0.70 3.38
C ILE A 32 -7.75 1.02 1.90
N ALA A 33 -7.68 0.02 1.03
CA ALA A 33 -7.92 0.13 -0.40
C ALA A 33 -9.31 0.69 -0.74
N ARG A 34 -10.34 0.23 -0.03
CA ARG A 34 -11.71 0.75 -0.19
C ARG A 34 -11.82 2.21 0.19
N ARG A 35 -11.07 2.66 1.21
CA ARG A 35 -11.11 4.04 1.70
C ARG A 35 -10.46 5.04 0.75
N ILE A 36 -9.34 4.66 0.11
CA ILE A 36 -8.60 5.52 -0.82
C ILE A 36 -8.92 5.23 -2.29
N GLU A 37 -9.93 4.40 -2.57
CA GLU A 37 -10.32 3.98 -3.92
C GLU A 37 -9.16 3.43 -4.78
N LYS A 38 -8.27 2.65 -4.17
CA LYS A 38 -7.15 1.98 -4.85
C LYS A 38 -7.30 0.47 -4.80
N HIS A 39 -6.53 -0.22 -5.64
CA HIS A 39 -6.46 -1.67 -5.57
C HIS A 39 -5.57 -2.11 -4.39
N PRO A 40 -5.91 -3.18 -3.64
CA PRO A 40 -5.11 -3.66 -2.51
C PRO A 40 -3.66 -4.00 -2.89
N THR A 41 -3.44 -4.45 -4.14
CA THR A 41 -2.07 -4.73 -4.63
C THR A 41 -1.23 -3.48 -4.82
N THR A 42 -1.83 -2.31 -5.03
CA THR A 42 -1.11 -1.03 -5.06
C THR A 42 -0.56 -0.72 -3.67
N ILE A 43 -1.37 -0.92 -2.63
CA ILE A 43 -0.95 -0.78 -1.22
C ILE A 43 0.15 -1.80 -0.90
N ALA A 44 -0.03 -3.06 -1.26
CA ALA A 44 1.00 -4.08 -1.01
C ALA A 44 2.35 -3.74 -1.69
N LYS A 45 2.32 -3.18 -2.90
CA LYS A 45 3.54 -2.71 -3.60
C LYS A 45 4.18 -1.53 -2.88
N GLU A 46 3.37 -0.58 -2.40
CA GLU A 46 3.84 0.58 -1.63
C GLU A 46 4.53 0.13 -0.34
N VAL A 47 3.86 -0.73 0.44
CA VAL A 47 4.41 -1.30 1.68
C VAL A 47 5.70 -2.06 1.40
N LYS A 48 5.72 -2.92 0.37
CA LYS A 48 6.93 -3.68 0.00
C LYS A 48 8.10 -2.77 -0.38
N ARG A 49 7.85 -1.65 -1.07
CA ARG A 49 8.89 -0.69 -1.49
C ARG A 49 9.45 0.13 -0.34
N ASN A 50 8.61 0.51 0.62
CA ASN A 50 9.01 1.39 1.74
C ASN A 50 9.32 0.63 3.04
N ARG A 51 9.20 -0.70 3.05
CA ARG A 51 9.56 -1.48 4.23
C ARG A 51 11.06 -1.39 4.45
N TYR A 52 11.45 -0.80 5.58
CA TYR A 52 12.84 -0.85 6.02
C TYR A 52 13.18 -2.28 6.44
N PHE A 53 14.10 -2.91 5.71
CA PHE A 53 14.75 -4.13 6.12
C PHE A 53 16.04 -3.72 6.82
N PRO A 54 16.12 -3.78 8.17
CA PRO A 54 17.39 -3.60 8.82
C PRO A 54 18.36 -4.64 8.25
N PRO A 55 19.62 -4.27 7.97
CA PRO A 55 20.62 -5.27 7.63
C PRO A 55 20.62 -6.33 8.72
N LEU A 56 20.69 -7.59 8.32
CA LEU A 56 20.81 -8.69 9.27
C LEU A 56 22.03 -8.37 10.13
N LYS A 57 21.81 -8.11 11.42
CA LYS A 57 22.87 -7.89 12.39
C LYS A 57 23.75 -9.14 12.31
N ASP A 58 25.00 -8.98 11.86
CA ASP A 58 25.95 -10.09 11.72
C ASP A 58 25.87 -10.93 13.00
N ARG A 59 25.44 -12.19 12.84
CA ARG A 59 25.26 -13.15 13.93
C ARG A 59 26.61 -13.68 14.38
#